data_AF-D5ASD1-F1
#
_entry.id   AF-D5ASD1-F1
#
_cell.length_a   1.000
_cell.length_b   1.000
_cell.length_c   1.000
_cell.angle_alpha   90.00
_cell.angle_beta   90.00
_cell.angle_gamma   90.00
#
_symmetry.space_group_name_H-M   'P 1'
#
loop_
_entity.id
_entity.type
_entity.pdbx_description
1 polymer ?
#
loop_
_entity_poly.entity_id
_entity_poly.type
_entity_poly.pdbx_seq_one_letter_code
_entity_poly.pdbx_strand_id
1 'polypeptide(L)'
;MDGGQQTGRKAGGSVPPARPALRPGQGDLQRLEAALRIVAGLVIENPVYAPIFRRLEREIALEKQAQAADVIARARAVIAQNESNALIDQNEIGTSNSAACSSEAPKP
;
A
#
# COMPACT_ATOMS: atom_id res chain seq x y z
N MET A 1 -49.99 30.99 -7.71
CA MET A 1 -48.80 30.80 -8.54
C MET A 1 -47.64 30.58 -7.60
N ASP A 2 -47.19 29.34 -7.58
CA ASP A 2 -45.99 28.82 -6.95
C ASP A 2 -44.73 29.32 -7.69
N GLY A 3 -43.60 29.40 -6.99
CA GLY A 3 -42.30 29.79 -7.53
C GLY A 3 -41.68 30.95 -6.74
N GLY A 4 -40.49 30.86 -6.17
CA GLY A 4 -39.51 29.80 -6.22
C GLY A 4 -38.22 30.34 -5.62
N GLN A 5 -37.74 29.59 -4.62
CA GLN A 5 -36.34 29.20 -4.46
C GLN A 5 -35.30 30.21 -3.92
N GLN A 6 -34.83 29.86 -2.72
CA GLN A 6 -33.41 29.62 -2.41
C GLN A 6 -32.50 30.85 -2.24
N THR A 7 -32.54 31.41 -1.02
CA THR A 7 -31.34 32.01 -0.44
C THR A 7 -30.44 30.87 0.07
N GLY A 8 -29.40 30.59 -0.71
CA GLY A 8 -28.38 29.60 -0.37
C GLY A 8 -27.79 29.88 1.00
N ARG A 9 -28.00 28.91 1.91
CA ARG A 9 -27.29 28.83 3.19
C ARG A 9 -25.79 28.80 2.89
N LYS A 10 -25.07 29.87 3.24
CA LYS A 10 -23.62 29.82 3.46
C LYS A 10 -23.36 28.88 4.64
N ALA A 11 -23.32 27.58 4.36
CA ALA A 11 -22.66 26.62 5.23
C ALA A 11 -21.16 26.83 5.06
N GLY A 12 -20.62 27.84 5.77
CA GLY A 12 -19.20 27.93 6.07
C GLY A 12 -18.81 26.85 7.07
N GLY A 13 -19.06 25.59 6.71
CA GLY A 13 -18.45 24.45 7.35
C GLY A 13 -17.06 24.30 6.74
N SER A 14 -16.10 25.08 7.23
CA SER A 14 -14.69 24.71 7.14
C SER A 14 -14.53 23.43 7.95
N VAL A 15 -14.91 22.31 7.35
CA VAL A 15 -14.43 21.00 7.76
C VAL A 15 -12.91 21.13 7.70
N PRO A 16 -12.18 21.12 8.84
CA PRO A 16 -10.73 21.05 8.76
C PRO A 16 -10.42 19.80 7.94
N PRO A 17 -9.47 19.83 6.98
CA PRO A 17 -9.07 18.60 6.30
C PRO A 17 -8.76 17.60 7.40
N ALA A 18 -9.49 16.48 7.39
CA ALA A 18 -9.30 15.40 8.34
C ALA A 18 -7.79 15.19 8.41
N ARG A 19 -7.20 15.41 9.60
CA ARG A 19 -5.78 15.10 9.85
C ARG A 19 -5.58 13.73 9.21
N PRO A 20 -4.67 13.57 8.24
CA PRO A 20 -4.49 12.28 7.60
C PRO A 20 -4.27 11.32 8.75
N ALA A 21 -5.24 10.41 8.96
CA ALA A 21 -5.07 9.33 9.91
C ALA A 21 -3.76 8.70 9.50
N LEU A 22 -2.73 8.88 10.34
CA LEU A 22 -1.35 8.55 9.99
C LEU A 22 -1.36 7.10 9.55
N ARG A 23 -1.29 6.87 8.24
CA ARG A 23 -0.97 5.54 7.75
C ARG A 23 0.50 5.38 8.08
N PRO A 24 0.86 4.44 8.97
CA PRO A 24 2.26 4.17 9.26
C PRO A 24 2.93 3.75 7.95
N GLY A 25 4.12 4.27 7.68
CA GLY A 25 4.97 3.66 6.65
C GLY A 25 5.79 4.60 5.76
N GLN A 26 5.47 5.89 5.60
CA GLN A 26 6.30 6.80 4.79
C GLN A 26 6.38 8.22 5.32
N GLY A 27 5.25 8.82 5.68
CA GLY A 27 5.22 10.16 6.29
C GLY A 27 5.88 10.19 7.67
N ASP A 28 5.89 9.06 8.38
CA ASP A 28 6.48 8.95 9.72
C ASP A 28 7.99 8.96 9.70
N LEU A 29 8.62 8.26 8.77
CA LEU A 29 10.08 8.24 8.66
C LEU A 29 10.66 9.62 8.39
N GLN A 30 10.09 10.37 7.43
CA GLN A 30 10.53 11.73 7.15
C GLN A 30 10.34 12.66 8.35
N ARG A 31 9.22 12.54 9.07
CA ARG A 31 8.98 13.33 10.29
C ARG A 31 10.00 13.01 11.38
N LEU A 32 10.29 11.73 11.59
CA LEU A 32 11.30 11.28 12.57
C LEU A 32 12.70 11.77 12.20
N GLU A 33 13.09 11.68 10.92
CA GLU A 33 14.39 12.19 10.45
C GLU A 33 14.50 13.72 10.60
N ALA A 34 13.41 14.46 10.33
CA ALA A 34 13.38 15.91 10.57
C ALA A 34 13.52 16.24 12.06
N ALA A 35 12.81 15.54 12.93
CA ALA A 35 12.94 15.69 14.37
C ALA A 35 14.36 15.36 14.86
N LEU A 36 14.98 14.29 14.33
CA LEU A 36 16.36 13.90 14.67
C LEU A 36 17.35 15.03 14.36
N ARG A 37 17.22 15.71 13.21
CA ARG A 37 18.10 16.84 12.84
C ARG A 37 17.98 18.00 13.82
N ILE A 38 16.77 18.33 14.25
CA ILE A 38 16.54 19.41 15.24
C ILE A 38 17.19 19.02 16.57
N VAL A 39 16.91 17.80 17.05
CA VAL A 39 17.43 17.32 18.33
C VAL A 39 18.95 17.16 18.30
N ALA A 40 19.56 16.83 17.15
CA ALA A 40 21.01 16.79 17.00
C ALA A 40 21.66 18.14 17.37
N GLY A 41 21.07 19.26 16.91
CA GLY A 41 21.51 20.60 17.29
C GLY A 41 21.38 20.82 18.80
N LEU A 42 20.25 20.44 19.38
CA LEU A 42 20.00 20.57 20.82
C LEU A 42 21.00 19.75 21.67
N VAL A 43 21.40 18.56 21.23
CA VAL A 43 22.40 17.73 21.94
C VAL A 43 23.78 18.37 21.95
N ILE A 44 24.17 19.02 20.85
CA ILE A 44 25.44 19.74 20.75
C ILE A 44 25.45 20.92 21.75
N GLU A 45 24.34 21.63 21.86
CA GLU A 45 24.19 22.75 22.80
C GLU A 45 24.07 22.29 24.25
N ASN A 46 23.33 21.21 24.50
CA ASN A 46 23.10 20.68 25.83
C ASN A 46 22.94 19.15 25.83
N PRO A 47 23.83 18.40 26.49
CA PRO A 47 23.79 16.94 26.49
C PRO A 47 22.56 16.35 27.20
N VAL A 48 21.75 17.16 27.90
CA VAL A 48 20.47 16.71 28.50
C VAL A 48 19.51 16.11 27.46
N TYR A 49 19.63 16.50 26.19
CA TYR A 49 18.79 15.98 25.11
C TYR A 49 19.26 14.63 24.56
N ALA A 50 20.39 14.08 25.03
CA ALA A 50 20.92 12.80 24.55
C ALA A 50 19.91 11.64 24.63
N PRO A 51 19.09 11.48 25.71
CA PRO A 51 18.14 10.37 25.78
C PRO A 51 17.07 10.40 24.68
N ILE A 52 16.54 11.59 24.33
CA ILE A 52 15.52 11.71 23.28
C ILE A 52 16.15 11.53 21.89
N PHE A 53 17.38 12.01 21.69
CA PHE A 53 18.14 11.77 20.47
C PHE A 53 18.31 10.26 20.19
N ARG A 54 18.78 9.51 21.19
CA ARG A 54 18.93 8.04 21.10
C ARG A 54 17.61 7.33 20.82
N ARG A 55 16.51 7.84 21.36
CA ARG A 55 15.17 7.28 21.10
C ARG A 55 14.79 7.46 19.63
N LEU A 56 14.96 8.66 19.07
CA LEU A 56 14.66 8.94 17.67
C LEU A 56 15.53 8.10 16.72
N GLU A 57 16.82 7.91 17.02
CA GLU A 57 17.69 7.01 16.24
C GLU A 57 17.11 5.59 16.16
N ARG A 58 16.63 5.05 17.29
CA ARG A 58 16.00 3.72 17.33
C ARG A 58 14.68 3.66 16.57
N GLU A 59 13.82 4.66 16.74
CA GLU A 59 12.53 4.71 16.04
C GLU A 59 12.72 4.78 14.52
N ILE A 60 13.68 5.57 14.04
CA ILE A 60 14.06 5.63 12.62
C ILE A 60 14.57 4.27 12.13
N ALA A 61 15.41 3.59 12.90
CA ALA A 61 15.93 2.28 12.52
C ALA A 61 14.81 1.23 12.41
N LEU A 62 13.87 1.21 13.35
CA LEU A 62 12.72 0.31 13.33
C LEU A 62 11.81 0.58 12.13
N GLU A 63 11.52 1.85 11.84
CA GLU A 63 10.68 2.24 10.71
C GLU A 63 11.34 1.88 9.37
N LYS A 64 12.66 2.10 9.23
CA LYS A 64 13.42 1.67 8.03
C LYS A 64 13.38 0.15 7.85
N GLN A 65 13.51 -0.61 8.94
CA GLN A 65 13.42 -2.07 8.90
C GLN A 65 12.01 -2.53 8.50
N ALA A 66 10.96 -1.91 9.04
CA ALA A 66 9.58 -2.20 8.68
C ALA A 66 9.31 -1.96 7.19
N GLN A 67 9.77 -0.83 6.64
CA GLN A 67 9.64 -0.53 5.21
C GLN A 67 10.40 -1.52 4.34
N ALA A 68 11.62 -1.91 4.74
CA ALA A 68 12.40 -2.92 4.02
C ALA A 68 11.70 -4.29 4.02
N ALA A 69 11.15 -4.71 5.16
CA ALA A 69 10.39 -5.95 5.28
C ALA A 69 9.14 -5.94 4.38
N ASP A 70 8.42 -4.83 4.33
CA ASP A 70 7.25 -4.64 3.46
C ASP A 70 7.62 -4.70 1.96
N VAL A 71 8.73 -4.10 1.55
CA VAL A 71 9.24 -4.23 0.17
C VAL A 71 9.56 -5.70 -0.18
N ILE A 72 10.22 -6.43 0.71
CA ILE A 72 10.53 -7.84 0.51
C ILE A 72 9.24 -8.67 0.43
N ALA A 73 8.28 -8.41 1.33
CA ALA A 73 6.99 -9.09 1.33
C ALA A 73 6.24 -8.85 0.00
N ARG A 74 6.21 -7.62 -0.49
CA ARG A 74 5.65 -7.28 -1.81
C ARG A 74 6.36 -8.00 -2.95
N ALA A 75 7.70 -8.02 -2.96
CA ALA A 75 8.46 -8.70 -4.00
C ALA A 75 8.16 -10.21 -4.04
N ARG A 76 8.07 -10.85 -2.86
CA ARG A 76 7.67 -12.26 -2.75
C ARG A 76 6.26 -12.51 -3.26
N ALA A 77 5.32 -11.62 -2.95
CA ALA A 77 3.95 -11.72 -3.45
C ALA A 77 3.90 -11.63 -4.99
N VAL A 78 4.72 -10.76 -5.60
CA VAL A 78 4.82 -10.66 -7.07
C VAL A 78 5.36 -11.95 -7.68
N ILE A 79 6.40 -12.56 -7.10
CA ILE A 79 6.93 -13.85 -7.58
C ILE A 79 5.85 -14.93 -7.51
N ALA A 80 5.18 -15.07 -6.36
CA ALA A 80 4.14 -16.08 -6.18
C ALA A 80 2.95 -15.90 -7.14
N GLN A 81 2.56 -14.65 -7.43
CA GLN A 81 1.52 -14.35 -8.43
C GLN A 81 1.95 -14.80 -9.83
N ASN A 82 3.20 -14.53 -10.22
CA ASN A 82 3.72 -14.92 -11.53
C ASN A 82 3.80 -16.45 -11.68
N GLU A 83 4.21 -17.17 -10.63
CA GLU A 83 4.24 -18.63 -10.61
C GLU A 83 2.83 -19.23 -10.68
N SER A 84 1.88 -18.67 -9.93
CA SER A 84 0.48 -19.09 -9.99
C SER A 84 -0.11 -18.86 -11.38
N ASN A 85 0.24 -17.77 -12.06
CA ASN A 85 -0.25 -17.49 -13.41
C ASN A 85 0.38 -18.43 -14.45
N ALA A 86 1.67 -18.78 -14.29
CA ALA A 86 2.37 -19.72 -15.17
C ALA A 86 1.89 -21.19 -15.05
N LEU A 87 1.22 -21.55 -13.94
CA LEU A 87 0.60 -22.86 -13.78
C LEU A 87 -0.77 -22.98 -14.48
N ILE A 88 -1.45 -21.86 -14.75
CA ILE A 88 -2.76 -21.87 -15.44
C ILE A 88 -2.56 -22.15 -16.95
N ASP A 89 -1.46 -21.69 -17.55
CA ASP A 89 -1.17 -21.89 -18.97
C ASP A 89 -0.79 -23.34 -19.34
N GLN A 90 -0.42 -24.18 -18.36
CA GLN A 90 -0.04 -25.59 -18.63
C GLN A 90 -1.25 -26.54 -18.74
N ASN A 91 -2.48 -26.09 -18.47
CA ASN A 91 -3.66 -26.96 -18.46
C ASN A 91 -4.46 -26.98 -19.77
N GLU A 92 -4.07 -26.23 -20.82
CA GLU A 92 -4.87 -26.14 -22.07
C GLU A 92 -4.18 -26.67 -23.34
N ILE A 93 -3.14 -27.51 -23.20
CA ILE A 93 -2.52 -28.20 -24.34
C ILE A 93 -2.37 -29.68 -24.02
N GLY A 94 -3.46 -30.47 -24.13
CA GLY A 94 -3.30 -31.89 -23.84
C GLY A 94 -4.50 -32.81 -23.86
N THR A 95 -5.54 -32.58 -24.68
CA THR A 95 -6.37 -33.70 -25.18
C THR A 95 -7.11 -33.33 -26.46
N SER A 96 -6.37 -32.99 -27.51
CA SER A 96 -6.74 -33.54 -28.82
C SER A 96 -6.54 -35.05 -28.70
N ASN A 97 -7.60 -35.83 -28.88
CA ASN A 97 -7.60 -37.11 -29.59
C ASN A 97 -9.03 -37.68 -29.68
N SER A 98 -9.62 -37.50 -30.86
CA SER A 98 -10.31 -38.56 -31.63
C SER A 98 -11.32 -39.46 -30.89
N ALA A 99 -12.57 -39.00 -30.77
CA ALA A 99 -13.71 -39.92 -30.77
C ALA A 99 -14.29 -39.99 -32.20
N ALA A 100 -13.83 -41.02 -32.91
CA ALA A 100 -14.39 -41.66 -34.10
C ALA A 100 -15.60 -41.01 -34.80
N CYS A 101 -15.38 -40.70 -36.08
CA CYS A 101 -16.35 -40.96 -37.13
C CYS A 101 -16.83 -42.43 -37.04
N SER A 102 -17.90 -42.69 -36.29
CA SER A 102 -18.69 -43.91 -36.48
C SER A 102 -19.79 -43.59 -37.48
N SER A 103 -19.66 -44.23 -38.65
CA SER A 103 -20.61 -44.29 -39.74
C SER A 103 -22.07 -44.45 -39.27
N GLU A 104 -22.95 -43.52 -39.63
CA GLU A 104 -24.38 -43.82 -39.70
C GLU A 104 -25.02 -43.14 -40.93
N ALA A 105 -25.23 -43.95 -41.96
CA ALA A 105 -26.21 -43.77 -43.03
C ALA A 105 -26.70 -45.19 -43.39
N PRO A 106 -27.94 -45.45 -43.89
CA PRO A 106 -28.91 -44.54 -44.49
C PRO A 106 -30.39 -44.75 -44.06
N LYS A 107 -31.28 -43.97 -44.70
CA LYS A 107 -32.76 -44.00 -44.65
C LYS A 107 -33.39 -45.33 -45.12
N PRO A 108 -34.65 -45.60 -44.73
CA PRO A 108 -35.71 -46.01 -45.66
C PRO A 108 -36.58 -44.82 -46.12
#